data_AF-A0A2L0A820-F1
#
_entry.id   AF-A0A2L0A820-F1
#
_cell.length_a   1.000
_cell.length_b   1.000
_cell.length_c   1.000
_cell.angle_alpha   90.00
_cell.angle_beta   90.00
_cell.angle_gamma   90.00
#
_symmetry.space_group_name_H-M   'P 1'
#
loop_
_entity.id
_entity.type
_entity.pdbx_description
1 polymer ?
#
loop_
_entity_poly.entity_id
_entity_poly.type
_entity_poly.pdbx_seq_one_letter_code
_entity_poly.pdbx_strand_id
1 'polypeptide(L)'
;MNGAAAQAERTVVLPGGIGEPVRPILSQPFLQSLLPVVVPIGLTFGMLFRGFDGAQGSAACAVIGGLMLMAILALQPPPLSFWRRLMPIVLLVGAAALWLIVVQAGIPLVPFASRPVAFAPDLFAPEFLGWLSGFEAFLIGALMAGNRADARRMMNMLLFANCAVLMIGLIVRSVGGQEALDYWSLSRQGRFAGTVGNANVTAVVAGMMALLATGRILRLAQDITQRQRGQRTMVSLAAYAVGWLIAVTALIATASRAPIMATAVLIGALTLRSFGLGRMHWRRWALFAVPAAVMIVMIGHADLLQQRLGSTASEWDARVALWSQYWDVFLMSPFYGYGLGGFSSINVFTMPTVQFAEGAWIVNSPHSILLQLLLVGGVPYLLLLSVAGWRVVRDVARDYAASPWSTRRWSVAGAVLLMLACGMIDIVLDVTSTIALVLFLTGLLWGRGGIAPDAAAVSPDRGGRPARRNNRHR
;
A
#
# COMPACT_ATOMS: atom_id res chain seq x y z
N MET A 1 20.83 -53.11 30.27
CA MET A 1 22.22 -52.59 30.23
C MET A 1 22.16 -51.25 29.52
N ASN A 2 21.70 -50.18 30.17
CA ASN A 2 22.41 -49.27 31.09
C ASN A 2 23.64 -48.60 30.46
N GLY A 3 23.48 -47.32 30.11
CA GLY A 3 24.54 -46.45 29.61
C GLY A 3 24.09 -44.98 29.56
N ALA A 4 23.56 -44.47 30.68
CA ALA A 4 23.26 -43.06 30.86
C ALA A 4 24.55 -42.29 31.16
N ALA A 5 25.11 -41.61 30.16
CA ALA A 5 26.21 -40.68 30.32
C ALA A 5 25.66 -39.30 30.71
N ALA A 6 25.54 -39.06 32.01
CA ALA A 6 25.32 -37.73 32.56
C ALA A 6 26.63 -36.92 32.46
N GLN A 7 26.71 -36.02 31.49
CA GLN A 7 27.73 -34.96 31.47
C GLN A 7 27.30 -33.85 32.42
N ALA A 8 27.91 -33.84 33.60
CA ALA A 8 27.85 -32.74 34.54
C ALA A 8 28.71 -31.58 34.01
N GLU A 9 28.08 -30.57 33.41
CA GLU A 9 28.68 -29.25 33.21
C GLU A 9 28.91 -28.62 34.59
N ARG A 10 30.18 -28.62 35.04
CA ARG A 10 30.64 -27.79 36.14
C ARG A 10 30.60 -26.32 35.69
N THR A 11 29.55 -25.61 36.05
CA THR A 11 29.53 -24.15 36.07
C THR A 11 30.56 -23.65 37.08
N VAL A 12 31.70 -23.16 36.57
CA VAL A 12 32.70 -22.44 37.36
C VAL A 12 32.10 -21.10 37.77
N VAL A 13 31.60 -21.01 39.00
CA VAL A 13 31.17 -19.74 39.61
C VAL A 13 32.41 -19.03 40.11
N LEU A 14 32.89 -18.03 39.37
CA LEU A 14 33.95 -17.13 39.83
C LEU A 14 33.36 -16.18 40.90
N PRO A 15 33.87 -16.17 42.15
CA PRO A 15 33.41 -15.26 43.18
C PRO A 15 34.19 -13.94 43.09
N GLY A 16 33.48 -12.85 42.84
CA GLY A 16 34.01 -11.48 42.92
C GLY A 16 34.42 -10.89 41.58
N GLY A 17 33.58 -10.02 41.03
CA GLY A 17 33.88 -9.32 39.79
C GLY A 17 32.77 -8.34 39.42
N ILE A 18 32.94 -7.11 39.88
CA ILE A 18 32.18 -5.89 39.57
C ILE A 18 31.75 -5.87 38.09
N GLY A 19 30.44 -5.84 37.86
CA GLY A 19 29.86 -5.69 36.54
C GLY A 19 28.56 -6.46 36.42
N GLU A 20 27.51 -6.06 37.15
CA GLU A 20 26.18 -6.47 36.73
C GLU A 20 26.05 -6.11 35.24
N PRO A 21 25.79 -7.08 34.35
CA PRO A 21 25.63 -6.78 32.94
C PRO A 21 24.50 -5.77 32.85
N VAL A 22 24.85 -4.54 32.41
CA VAL A 22 23.91 -3.44 32.25
C VAL A 22 22.75 -4.00 31.43
N ARG A 23 21.65 -4.33 32.10
CA ARG A 23 20.47 -4.83 31.42
C ARG A 23 20.05 -3.69 30.50
N PRO A 24 20.02 -3.89 29.18
CA PRO A 24 19.60 -2.84 28.27
C PRO A 24 18.24 -2.33 28.77
N ILE A 25 18.14 -1.02 28.98
CA ILE A 25 17.01 -0.32 29.62
C ILE A 25 15.68 -0.63 28.90
N LEU A 26 15.74 -1.10 27.65
CA LEU A 26 14.61 -1.59 26.90
C LEU A 26 14.79 -3.07 26.55
N SER A 27 13.92 -3.92 27.10
CA SER A 27 13.88 -5.33 26.72
C SER A 27 13.48 -5.46 25.24
N GLN A 28 14.19 -6.33 24.50
CA GLN A 28 13.91 -6.62 23.08
C GLN A 28 12.42 -6.92 22.79
N PRO A 29 11.66 -7.63 23.65
CA PRO A 29 10.22 -7.87 23.43
C PRO A 29 9.39 -6.60 23.41
N PHE A 30 9.73 -5.60 24.23
CA PHE A 30 9.03 -4.32 24.25
C PHE A 30 9.21 -3.59 22.92
N LEU A 31 10.44 -3.48 22.42
CA LEU A 31 10.74 -2.84 21.13
C LEU A 31 10.04 -3.54 19.96
N GLN A 32 10.07 -4.88 19.92
CA GLN A 32 9.33 -5.65 18.91
C GLN A 32 7.83 -5.37 18.94
N SER A 33 7.25 -5.15 20.13
CA SER A 33 5.82 -4.86 20.29
C SER A 33 5.41 -3.48 19.75
N LEU A 34 6.36 -2.55 19.60
CA LEU A 34 6.13 -1.20 19.06
C LEU A 34 6.13 -1.16 17.54
N LEU A 35 6.82 -2.06 16.85
CA LEU A 35 6.93 -2.08 15.37
C LEU A 35 5.57 -2.02 14.66
N PRO A 36 4.54 -2.79 15.05
CA PRO A 36 3.22 -2.75 14.41
C PRO A 36 2.48 -1.41 14.59
N VAL A 37 2.96 -0.53 15.47
CA VAL A 37 2.39 0.80 15.71
C VAL A 37 3.19 1.87 14.98
N VAL A 38 4.52 1.84 15.10
CA VAL A 38 5.42 2.85 14.54
C VAL A 38 5.42 2.81 13.00
N VAL A 39 5.45 1.61 12.41
CA VAL A 39 5.53 1.44 10.95
C VAL A 39 4.35 2.08 10.23
N PRO A 40 3.07 1.80 10.60
CA PRO A 40 1.94 2.46 9.96
C PRO A 40 1.89 3.97 10.16
N ILE A 41 2.34 4.48 11.31
CA ILE A 41 2.39 5.92 11.58
C ILE A 41 3.36 6.58 10.59
N GLY A 42 4.59 6.08 10.46
CA GLY A 42 5.55 6.70 9.54
C GLY A 42 5.18 6.54 8.07
N LEU A 43 4.55 5.42 7.67
CA LEU A 43 3.98 5.28 6.31
C LEU A 43 2.85 6.27 6.04
N THR A 44 2.08 6.63 7.08
CA THR A 44 0.97 7.59 6.97
C THR A 44 1.45 9.03 7.10
N PHE A 45 2.58 9.27 7.76
CA PHE A 45 3.09 10.60 8.06
C PHE A 45 3.23 11.47 6.81
N GLY A 46 3.74 10.90 5.70
CA GLY A 46 3.85 11.64 4.45
C GLY A 46 2.51 12.12 3.86
N MET A 47 1.40 11.46 4.16
CA MET A 47 0.06 11.92 3.75
C MET A 47 -0.34 13.25 4.39
N LEU A 48 0.25 13.60 5.55
CA LEU A 48 0.05 14.91 6.18
C LEU A 48 0.83 16.03 5.48
N PHE A 49 1.87 15.69 4.71
CA PHE A 49 2.80 16.64 4.08
C PHE A 49 2.74 16.53 2.56
N ARG A 50 1.58 16.85 1.98
CA ARG A 50 1.34 16.79 0.53
C ARG A 50 1.70 15.42 -0.10
N GLY A 51 1.55 14.33 0.67
CA GLY A 51 1.92 13.00 0.22
C GLY A 51 3.42 12.80 -0.03
N PHE A 52 4.28 13.69 0.48
CA PHE A 52 5.71 13.73 0.13
C PHE A 52 5.96 13.91 -1.38
N ASP A 53 5.06 14.59 -2.06
CA ASP A 53 5.14 14.99 -3.47
C ASP A 53 6.18 16.11 -3.67
N GLY A 54 7.47 15.75 -3.65
CA GLY A 54 8.59 16.65 -3.86
C GLY A 54 9.93 16.11 -3.35
N ALA A 55 11.02 16.81 -3.66
CA ALA A 55 12.38 16.34 -3.40
C ALA A 55 12.68 16.05 -1.92
N GLN A 56 12.34 16.99 -1.03
CA GLN A 56 12.53 16.86 0.40
C GLN A 56 11.62 15.76 0.98
N GLY A 57 10.39 15.67 0.48
CA GLY A 57 9.44 14.64 0.88
C GLY A 57 9.93 13.24 0.53
N SER A 58 10.39 13.04 -0.70
CA SER A 58 10.93 11.76 -1.16
C SER A 58 12.17 11.33 -0.37
N ALA A 59 13.08 12.26 -0.08
CA ALA A 59 14.23 12.00 0.78
C ALA A 59 13.81 11.64 2.21
N ALA A 60 12.87 12.38 2.82
CA ALA A 60 12.35 12.09 4.14
C ALA A 60 11.67 10.70 4.18
N CYS A 61 10.91 10.36 3.14
CA CYS A 61 10.26 9.05 3.00
C CYS A 61 11.28 7.91 2.98
N ALA A 62 12.35 8.04 2.19
CA ALA A 62 13.43 7.06 2.12
C ALA A 62 14.19 6.92 3.45
N VAL A 63 14.49 8.04 4.13
CA VAL A 63 15.15 7.98 5.45
C VAL A 63 14.26 7.27 6.47
N ILE A 64 12.97 7.61 6.53
CA ILE A 64 12.02 6.96 7.45
C ILE A 64 11.89 5.48 7.11
N GLY A 65 11.74 5.13 5.83
CA GLY A 65 11.64 3.75 5.34
C GLY A 65 12.89 2.94 5.67
N GLY A 66 14.07 3.45 5.35
CA GLY A 66 15.36 2.84 5.66
C GLY A 66 15.57 2.61 7.16
N LEU A 67 15.29 3.60 8.01
CA LEU A 67 15.37 3.46 9.47
C LEU A 67 14.41 2.38 10.00
N MET A 68 13.17 2.35 9.50
CA MET A 68 12.19 1.32 9.87
C MET A 68 12.64 -0.08 9.42
N LEU A 69 13.13 -0.20 8.20
CA LEU A 69 13.62 -1.47 7.65
C LEU A 69 14.82 -1.98 8.46
N MET A 70 15.78 -1.12 8.77
CA MET A 70 16.91 -1.46 9.64
C MET A 70 16.45 -1.91 11.03
N ALA A 71 15.50 -1.20 11.64
CA ALA A 71 14.96 -1.57 12.95
C ALA A 71 14.26 -2.95 12.91
N ILE A 72 13.49 -3.25 11.87
CA ILE A 72 12.85 -4.56 11.69
C ILE A 72 13.90 -5.65 11.51
N LEU A 73 14.91 -5.43 10.66
CA LEU A 73 15.97 -6.41 10.43
C LEU A 73 16.79 -6.70 11.70
N ALA A 74 17.05 -5.69 12.52
CA ALA A 74 17.76 -5.83 13.79
C ALA A 74 16.92 -6.54 14.86
N LEU A 75 15.62 -6.22 14.95
CA LEU A 75 14.74 -6.75 15.99
C LEU A 75 14.11 -8.11 15.63
N GLN A 76 13.93 -8.39 14.34
CA GLN A 76 13.25 -9.57 13.81
C GLN A 76 14.00 -10.11 12.58
N PRO A 77 15.21 -10.68 12.76
CA PRO A 77 16.03 -11.14 11.64
C PRO A 77 15.27 -12.21 10.83
N PRO A 78 15.05 -11.99 9.52
CA PRO A 78 14.32 -12.94 8.68
C PRO A 78 15.15 -14.20 8.43
N PRO A 79 14.51 -15.38 8.31
CA PRO A 79 15.20 -16.62 8.02
C PRO A 79 15.79 -16.61 6.59
N LEU A 80 16.81 -17.45 6.33
CA LEU A 80 17.45 -17.54 5.01
C LEU A 80 16.47 -17.90 3.88
N SER A 81 15.42 -18.67 4.17
CA SER A 81 14.37 -19.03 3.21
C SER A 81 13.62 -17.81 2.68
N PHE A 82 13.42 -16.78 3.52
CA PHE A 82 12.82 -15.50 3.10
C PHE A 82 13.69 -14.84 2.02
N TRP A 83 15.00 -14.71 2.28
CA TRP A 83 15.93 -14.08 1.34
C TRP A 83 16.05 -14.86 0.03
N ARG A 84 16.11 -16.19 0.07
CA ARG A 84 16.13 -17.02 -1.15
C ARG A 84 14.90 -16.79 -2.02
N ARG A 85 13.72 -16.63 -1.41
CA ARG A 85 12.47 -16.35 -2.13
C ARG A 85 12.43 -14.92 -2.67
N LEU A 86 12.94 -13.96 -1.90
CA LEU A 86 12.97 -12.54 -2.23
C LEU A 86 14.01 -12.22 -3.31
N MET A 87 15.12 -12.96 -3.36
CA MET A 87 16.28 -12.66 -4.21
C MET A 87 15.95 -12.41 -5.69
N PRO A 88 15.10 -13.21 -6.37
CA PRO A 88 14.75 -12.93 -7.76
C PRO A 88 14.05 -11.58 -7.95
N ILE A 89 13.25 -11.15 -6.97
CA ILE A 89 12.59 -9.84 -7.01
C ILE A 89 13.62 -8.73 -6.79
N VAL A 90 14.50 -8.87 -5.79
CA VAL A 90 15.58 -7.91 -5.51
C VAL A 90 16.52 -7.76 -6.71
N LEU A 91 16.88 -8.85 -7.38
CA LEU A 91 17.75 -8.80 -8.56
C LEU A 91 17.09 -8.05 -9.72
N LEU A 92 15.80 -8.28 -9.99
CA LEU A 92 15.08 -7.58 -11.06
C LEU A 92 14.89 -6.09 -10.74
N VAL A 93 14.52 -5.78 -9.49
CA VAL A 93 14.35 -4.40 -9.03
C VAL A 93 15.69 -3.66 -8.99
N GLY A 94 16.76 -4.30 -8.52
CA GLY A 94 18.11 -3.77 -8.52
C GLY A 94 18.66 -3.55 -9.94
N ALA A 95 18.36 -4.47 -10.88
CA ALA A 95 18.68 -4.27 -12.29
C ALA A 95 17.91 -3.08 -12.89
N ALA A 96 16.63 -2.89 -12.50
CA ALA A 96 15.86 -1.73 -12.92
C ALA A 96 16.45 -0.41 -12.37
N ALA A 97 16.87 -0.39 -11.10
CA ALA A 97 17.56 0.76 -10.51
C ALA A 97 18.89 1.06 -11.22
N LEU A 98 19.70 0.03 -11.46
CA LEU A 98 20.97 0.17 -12.19
C LEU A 98 20.72 0.70 -13.61
N TRP A 99 19.67 0.23 -14.28
CA TRP A 99 19.26 0.73 -15.58
C TRP A 99 18.94 2.23 -15.55
N LEU A 100 18.18 2.70 -14.55
CA LEU A 100 17.93 4.14 -14.38
C LEU A 100 19.22 4.94 -14.16
N ILE A 101 20.19 4.40 -13.40
CA ILE A 101 21.50 5.05 -13.22
C ILE A 101 22.26 5.13 -14.55
N VAL A 102 22.23 4.06 -15.36
CA VAL A 102 22.86 4.03 -16.69
C VAL A 102 22.22 5.06 -17.63
N VAL A 103 20.88 5.10 -17.67
CA VAL A 103 20.10 6.10 -18.44
C VAL A 103 20.51 7.50 -18.00
N GLN A 104 20.56 7.74 -16.69
CA GLN A 104 20.88 9.06 -16.14
C GLN A 104 22.33 9.49 -16.41
N ALA A 105 23.26 8.55 -16.35
CA ALA A 105 24.67 8.79 -16.66
C ALA A 105 24.95 8.95 -18.16
N GLY A 106 23.94 8.74 -19.03
CA GLY A 106 24.08 8.85 -20.47
C GLY A 106 25.00 7.79 -21.08
N ILE A 107 25.10 6.61 -20.44
CA ILE A 107 25.98 5.53 -20.88
C ILE A 107 25.33 4.78 -22.07
N PRO A 108 25.97 4.73 -23.25
CA PRO A 108 25.38 4.14 -24.46
C PRO A 108 25.48 2.61 -24.48
N LEU A 109 24.60 1.90 -23.75
CA LEU A 109 24.55 0.43 -23.81
C LEU A 109 23.95 -0.16 -25.10
N VAL A 110 23.21 0.62 -25.90
CA VAL A 110 22.50 0.19 -27.11
C VAL A 110 23.07 0.97 -28.30
N PRO A 111 23.96 0.36 -29.12
CA PRO A 111 24.73 1.07 -30.15
C PRO A 111 23.91 1.79 -31.22
N PHE A 112 22.68 1.33 -31.47
CA PHE A 112 21.81 1.80 -32.55
C PHE A 112 20.66 2.71 -32.07
N ALA A 113 20.57 3.00 -30.78
CA ALA A 113 19.54 3.88 -30.23
C ALA A 113 20.09 5.31 -30.10
N SER A 114 19.41 6.28 -30.72
CA SER A 114 19.70 7.70 -30.55
C SER A 114 19.51 8.09 -29.09
N ARG A 115 20.48 8.82 -28.53
CA ARG A 115 20.41 9.29 -27.14
C ARG A 115 19.44 10.47 -27.07
N PRO A 116 18.41 10.42 -26.22
CA PRO A 116 17.89 11.66 -25.68
C PRO A 116 18.94 12.24 -24.73
N VAL A 117 19.12 13.55 -24.78
CA VAL A 117 19.79 14.27 -23.70
C VAL A 117 18.95 14.04 -22.44
N ALA A 118 19.55 13.63 -21.33
CA ALA A 118 18.82 13.55 -20.07
C ALA A 118 18.26 14.95 -19.75
N PHE A 119 16.93 15.10 -19.75
CA PHE A 119 16.30 16.43 -19.73
C PHE A 119 16.38 17.13 -18.36
N ALA A 120 16.69 16.40 -17.28
CA ALA A 120 16.76 16.95 -15.93
C ALA A 120 17.61 16.09 -14.96
N PRO A 121 18.96 16.07 -15.11
CA PRO A 121 19.83 15.25 -14.24
C PRO A 121 19.80 15.64 -12.76
N ASP A 122 19.48 16.89 -12.46
CA ASP A 122 19.30 17.45 -11.13
C ASP A 122 18.07 16.90 -10.40
N LEU A 123 17.04 16.47 -11.12
CA LEU A 123 15.82 15.87 -10.56
C LEU A 123 15.93 14.37 -10.29
N PHE A 124 17.00 13.71 -10.76
CA PHE A 124 17.16 12.27 -10.61
C PHE A 124 17.21 11.82 -9.15
N ALA A 125 18.09 12.43 -8.36
CA ALA A 125 18.34 12.01 -6.97
C ALA A 125 17.08 12.00 -6.10
N PRO A 126 16.27 13.08 -6.03
CA PRO A 126 15.06 13.06 -5.22
C PRO A 126 14.03 12.02 -5.65
N GLU A 127 13.81 11.87 -6.95
CA GLU A 127 12.87 10.88 -7.47
C GLU A 127 13.37 9.45 -7.23
N PHE A 128 14.68 9.23 -7.31
CA PHE A 128 15.29 7.93 -7.05
C PHE A 128 15.12 7.54 -5.57
N LEU A 129 15.20 8.51 -4.66
CA LEU A 129 14.87 8.30 -3.25
C LEU A 129 13.39 7.94 -3.04
N GLY A 130 12.47 8.58 -3.78
CA GLY A 130 11.05 8.22 -3.75
C GLY A 130 10.79 6.81 -4.28
N TRP A 131 11.48 6.41 -5.35
CA TRP A 131 11.46 5.05 -5.86
C TRP A 131 12.00 4.03 -4.83
N LEU A 132 13.13 4.36 -4.18
CA LEU A 132 13.75 3.53 -3.15
C LEU A 132 12.82 3.34 -1.95
N SER A 133 12.17 4.41 -1.48
CA SER A 133 11.23 4.34 -0.35
C SER A 133 10.04 3.42 -0.65
N GLY A 134 9.58 3.40 -1.90
CA GLY A 134 8.59 2.43 -2.37
C GLY A 134 9.06 0.98 -2.20
N PHE A 135 10.30 0.68 -2.59
CA PHE A 135 10.87 -0.66 -2.43
C PHE A 135 11.12 -1.03 -0.96
N GLU A 136 11.60 -0.11 -0.14
CA GLU A 136 11.72 -0.28 1.31
C GLU A 136 10.36 -0.62 1.93
N ALA A 137 9.31 0.11 1.55
CA ALA A 137 7.96 -0.14 2.02
C ALA A 137 7.47 -1.55 1.66
N PHE A 138 7.76 -2.03 0.44
CA PHE A 138 7.52 -3.42 0.04
C PHE A 138 8.23 -4.42 0.96
N LEU A 139 9.52 -4.21 1.24
CA LEU A 139 10.30 -5.08 2.13
C LEU A 139 9.75 -5.09 3.55
N ILE A 140 9.42 -3.92 4.09
CA ILE A 140 8.79 -3.76 5.41
C ILE A 140 7.48 -4.55 5.47
N GLY A 141 6.61 -4.38 4.47
CA GLY A 141 5.35 -5.12 4.38
C GLY A 141 5.56 -6.63 4.35
N ALA A 142 6.54 -7.10 3.57
CA ALA A 142 6.89 -8.50 3.44
C ALA A 142 7.44 -9.13 4.73
N LEU A 143 8.31 -8.42 5.46
CA LEU A 143 8.88 -8.88 6.72
C LEU A 143 7.80 -8.95 7.81
N MET A 144 6.97 -7.92 7.91
CA MET A 144 5.91 -7.84 8.92
C MET A 144 4.76 -8.83 8.68
N ALA A 145 4.72 -9.49 7.52
CA ALA A 145 3.72 -10.49 7.18
C ALA A 145 3.84 -11.79 8.00
N GLY A 146 5.05 -12.11 8.50
CA GLY A 146 5.35 -13.37 9.17
C GLY A 146 4.56 -13.59 10.46
N ASN A 147 4.39 -12.55 11.28
CA ASN A 147 3.58 -12.63 12.50
C ASN A 147 2.13 -12.18 12.23
N ARG A 148 1.18 -13.11 12.34
CA ARG A 148 -0.25 -12.85 12.09
C ARG A 148 -0.86 -11.83 13.05
N ALA A 149 -0.38 -11.78 14.30
CA ALA A 149 -0.85 -10.82 15.30
C ALA A 149 -0.33 -9.42 14.97
N ASP A 150 0.94 -9.31 14.61
CA ASP A 150 1.58 -8.03 14.26
C ASP A 150 0.98 -7.45 12.99
N ALA A 151 0.88 -8.24 11.92
CA ALA A 151 0.20 -7.82 10.70
C ALA A 151 -1.27 -7.41 10.94
N ARG A 152 -1.95 -7.97 11.96
CA ARG A 152 -3.30 -7.54 12.33
C ARG A 152 -3.28 -6.16 12.98
N ARG A 153 -2.40 -5.96 13.97
CA ARG A 153 -2.20 -4.70 14.69
C ARG A 153 -1.78 -3.59 13.74
N MET A 154 -0.82 -3.88 12.87
CA MET A 154 -0.31 -2.99 11.84
C MET A 154 -1.40 -2.49 10.90
N MET A 155 -2.22 -3.40 10.36
CA MET A 155 -3.35 -3.01 9.52
C MET A 155 -4.43 -2.22 10.26
N ASN A 156 -4.61 -2.43 11.56
CA ASN A 156 -5.54 -1.62 12.35
C ASN A 156 -4.99 -0.21 12.54
N MET A 157 -3.70 -0.09 12.86
CA MET A 157 -3.05 1.19 13.07
C MET A 157 -2.94 1.98 11.78
N LEU A 158 -2.68 1.33 10.65
CA LEU A 158 -2.69 1.95 9.33
C LEU A 158 -4.06 2.55 9.00
N LEU A 159 -5.13 1.77 9.21
CA LEU A 159 -6.49 2.24 9.01
C LEU A 159 -6.80 3.43 9.92
N PHE A 160 -6.48 3.31 11.21
CA PHE A 160 -6.71 4.39 12.17
C PHE A 160 -5.96 5.67 11.79
N ALA A 161 -4.66 5.58 11.50
CA ALA A 161 -3.83 6.73 11.16
C ALA A 161 -4.33 7.42 9.88
N ASN A 162 -4.62 6.68 8.82
CA ASN A 162 -5.10 7.28 7.57
C ASN A 162 -6.52 7.86 7.74
N CYS A 163 -7.41 7.21 8.48
CA CYS A 163 -8.72 7.79 8.81
C CYS A 163 -8.58 9.08 9.63
N ALA A 164 -7.61 9.15 10.55
CA ALA A 164 -7.34 10.38 11.30
C ALA A 164 -6.86 11.51 10.37
N VAL A 165 -5.96 11.22 9.42
CA VAL A 165 -5.51 12.20 8.41
C VAL A 165 -6.69 12.68 7.55
N LEU A 166 -7.53 11.78 7.06
CA LEU A 166 -8.73 12.14 6.30
C LEU A 166 -9.71 12.98 7.12
N MET A 167 -9.91 12.62 8.39
CA MET A 167 -10.77 13.35 9.32
C MET A 167 -10.25 14.77 9.59
N ILE A 168 -8.94 14.93 9.82
CA ILE A 168 -8.30 16.24 9.97
C ILE A 168 -8.56 17.09 8.72
N GLY A 169 -8.33 16.55 7.53
CA GLY A 169 -8.58 17.27 6.28
C GLY A 169 -10.05 17.69 6.12
N LEU A 170 -10.99 16.79 6.45
CA LEU A 170 -12.42 17.10 6.41
C LEU A 170 -12.82 18.19 7.41
N ILE A 171 -12.27 18.16 8.64
CA ILE A 171 -12.53 19.18 9.68
C ILE A 171 -12.00 20.53 9.22
N VAL A 172 -10.74 20.60 8.77
CA VAL A 172 -10.13 21.87 8.31
C VAL A 172 -10.93 22.46 7.15
N ARG A 173 -11.35 21.62 6.19
CA ARG A 173 -12.24 22.07 5.11
C ARG A 173 -13.57 22.60 5.64
N SER A 174 -14.18 21.93 6.62
CA SER A 174 -15.51 22.31 7.13
C SER A 174 -15.54 23.65 7.86
N VAL A 175 -14.40 24.07 8.44
CA VAL A 175 -14.25 25.39 9.09
C VAL A 175 -13.80 26.49 8.11
N GLY A 176 -13.81 26.21 6.80
CA GLY A 176 -13.43 27.18 5.77
C GLY A 176 -11.94 27.24 5.45
N GLY A 177 -11.11 26.37 6.03
CA GLY A 177 -9.68 26.29 5.72
C GLY A 177 -9.46 25.83 4.28
N GLN A 178 -8.79 26.68 3.48
CA GLN A 178 -8.45 26.38 2.09
C GLN A 178 -7.07 25.73 1.96
N GLU A 179 -6.19 25.91 2.96
CA GLU A 179 -4.80 25.48 2.95
C GLU A 179 -4.49 24.62 4.18
N ALA A 180 -3.63 23.64 4.00
CA ALA A 180 -3.03 22.89 5.10
C ALA A 180 -1.66 23.49 5.39
N LEU A 181 -1.50 24.00 6.62
CA LEU A 181 -0.24 24.56 7.11
C LEU A 181 0.31 25.69 6.22
N ASP A 182 -0.54 26.42 5.50
CA ASP A 182 -0.19 27.52 4.57
C ASP A 182 0.68 27.13 3.36
N TYR A 183 0.86 25.82 3.09
CA TYR A 183 1.76 25.36 2.01
C TYR A 183 1.06 24.68 0.83
N TRP A 184 -0.13 24.10 1.01
CA TRP A 184 -0.87 23.47 -0.08
C TRP A 184 -2.37 23.47 0.14
N SER A 185 -3.11 23.47 -0.98
CA SER A 185 -4.56 23.57 -0.97
C SER A 185 -5.25 22.27 -0.54
N LEU A 186 -6.15 22.36 0.45
CA LEU A 186 -7.04 21.28 0.90
C LEU A 186 -8.30 21.14 0.01
N SER A 187 -8.56 22.13 -0.84
CA SER A 187 -9.73 22.21 -1.70
C SER A 187 -9.38 22.77 -3.07
N ARG A 188 -9.49 21.96 -4.12
CA ARG A 188 -9.21 22.40 -5.50
C ARG A 188 -10.50 22.40 -6.29
N GLN A 189 -10.93 23.57 -6.75
CA GLN A 189 -12.18 23.74 -7.52
C GLN A 189 -13.41 23.17 -6.78
N GLY A 190 -13.49 23.41 -5.46
CA GLY A 190 -14.58 22.91 -4.61
C GLY A 190 -14.53 21.41 -4.27
N ARG A 191 -13.49 20.70 -4.71
CA ARG A 191 -13.30 19.26 -4.42
C ARG A 191 -12.38 19.07 -3.21
N PHE A 192 -12.68 18.10 -2.35
CA PHE A 192 -11.77 17.72 -1.27
C PHE A 192 -10.47 17.17 -1.84
N ALA A 193 -9.37 17.90 -1.64
CA ALA A 193 -8.04 17.48 -2.05
C ALA A 193 -7.28 16.76 -0.93
N GLY A 194 -7.79 16.82 0.31
CA GLY A 194 -7.14 16.27 1.50
C GLY A 194 -5.79 16.92 1.80
N THR A 195 -5.12 16.48 2.86
CA THR A 195 -3.76 16.93 3.21
C THR A 195 -2.70 16.53 2.19
N VAL A 196 -3.05 15.67 1.23
CA VAL A 196 -2.20 15.31 0.10
C VAL A 196 -2.19 16.41 -0.97
N GLY A 197 -3.18 17.31 -0.99
CA GLY A 197 -3.25 18.40 -1.98
C GLY A 197 -3.74 17.97 -3.37
N ASN A 198 -4.24 16.74 -3.52
CA ASN A 198 -4.82 16.24 -4.76
C ASN A 198 -6.08 15.40 -4.51
N ALA A 199 -7.19 15.78 -5.14
CA ALA A 199 -8.49 15.14 -4.96
C ALA A 199 -8.55 13.69 -5.49
N ASN A 200 -7.86 13.37 -6.59
CA ASN A 200 -7.84 12.02 -7.14
C ASN A 200 -7.02 11.10 -6.23
N VAL A 201 -5.87 11.60 -5.74
CA VAL A 201 -5.00 10.87 -4.82
C VAL A 201 -5.70 10.58 -3.50
N THR A 202 -6.29 11.61 -2.88
CA THR A 202 -7.07 11.49 -1.65
C THR A 202 -8.25 10.54 -1.82
N ALA A 203 -8.93 10.57 -2.98
CA ALA A 203 -10.02 9.64 -3.25
C ALA A 203 -9.57 8.18 -3.23
N VAL A 204 -8.43 7.86 -3.85
CA VAL A 204 -7.93 6.48 -3.85
C VAL A 204 -7.51 6.04 -2.45
N VAL A 205 -6.79 6.87 -1.70
CA VAL A 205 -6.43 6.56 -0.31
C VAL A 205 -7.68 6.32 0.55
N ALA A 206 -8.69 7.18 0.41
CA ALA A 206 -9.97 7.03 1.08
C ALA A 206 -10.69 5.73 0.66
N GLY A 207 -10.72 5.41 -0.62
CA GLY A 207 -11.28 4.16 -1.14
C GLY A 207 -10.56 2.91 -0.63
N MET A 208 -9.23 2.94 -0.52
CA MET A 208 -8.45 1.87 0.10
C MET A 208 -8.83 1.68 1.57
N MET A 209 -8.93 2.77 2.34
CA MET A 209 -9.32 2.70 3.75
C MET A 209 -10.75 2.17 3.90
N ALA A 210 -11.67 2.58 3.04
CA ALA A 210 -13.03 2.04 3.01
C ALA A 210 -13.02 0.53 2.76
N LEU A 211 -12.28 0.03 1.78
CA LEU A 211 -12.14 -1.41 1.50
C LEU A 211 -11.56 -2.18 2.69
N LEU A 212 -10.50 -1.66 3.31
CA LEU A 212 -9.88 -2.26 4.48
C LEU A 212 -10.85 -2.32 5.67
N ALA A 213 -11.58 -1.24 5.94
CA ALA A 213 -12.59 -1.17 6.99
C ALA A 213 -13.75 -2.13 6.71
N THR A 214 -14.26 -2.19 5.48
CA THR A 214 -15.28 -3.16 5.05
C THR A 214 -14.82 -4.59 5.33
N GLY A 215 -13.57 -4.94 4.99
CA GLY A 215 -13.02 -6.27 5.27
C GLY A 215 -13.00 -6.63 6.77
N ARG A 216 -12.84 -5.64 7.66
CA ARG A 216 -12.91 -5.82 9.12
C ARG A 216 -14.34 -5.95 9.62
N ILE A 217 -15.24 -5.08 9.17
CA ILE A 217 -16.67 -5.10 9.49
C ILE A 217 -17.27 -6.45 9.11
N LEU A 218 -17.05 -6.91 7.87
CA LEU A 218 -17.56 -8.19 7.38
C LEU A 218 -17.06 -9.37 8.22
N ARG A 219 -15.79 -9.34 8.63
CA ARG A 219 -15.23 -10.39 9.48
C ARG A 219 -15.87 -10.41 10.87
N LEU A 220 -16.00 -9.25 11.52
CA LEU A 220 -16.63 -9.17 12.84
C LEU A 220 -18.11 -9.53 12.78
N ALA A 221 -18.83 -9.15 11.72
CA ALA A 221 -20.22 -9.54 11.52
C ALA A 221 -20.37 -11.07 11.44
N GLN A 222 -19.46 -11.75 10.75
CA GLN A 222 -19.41 -13.22 10.73
C GLN A 222 -19.22 -13.79 12.14
N ASP A 223 -18.26 -13.25 12.91
CA ASP A 223 -17.97 -13.72 14.27
C ASP A 223 -19.18 -13.50 15.23
N ILE A 224 -19.88 -12.36 15.13
CA ILE A 224 -21.10 -12.06 15.90
C ILE A 224 -22.20 -13.09 15.64
N THR A 225 -22.35 -13.51 14.37
CA THR A 225 -23.38 -14.49 13.99
C THR A 225 -23.09 -15.90 14.46
N GLN A 226 -21.83 -16.21 14.70
CA GLN A 226 -21.40 -17.48 15.30
C GLN A 226 -21.52 -17.47 16.83
N ARG A 227 -22.36 -16.58 17.39
CA ARG A 227 -22.66 -16.42 18.82
C ARG A 227 -21.45 -16.08 19.70
N GLN A 228 -20.33 -15.64 19.12
CA GLN A 228 -19.19 -15.08 19.88
C GLN A 228 -19.45 -13.60 20.19
N ARG A 229 -20.55 -13.33 20.91
CA ARG A 229 -20.95 -11.97 21.27
C ARG A 229 -20.19 -11.54 22.53
N GLY A 230 -19.32 -10.56 22.38
CA GLY A 230 -18.67 -9.87 23.47
C GLY A 230 -18.69 -8.35 23.25
N GLN A 231 -18.69 -7.58 24.33
CA GLN A 231 -18.65 -6.10 24.29
C GLN A 231 -17.48 -5.58 23.44
N ARG A 232 -16.31 -6.23 23.54
CA ARG A 232 -15.11 -5.90 22.73
C ARG A 232 -15.36 -6.00 21.22
N THR A 233 -16.16 -6.98 20.78
CA THR A 233 -16.51 -7.16 19.36
C THR A 233 -17.38 -6.01 18.86
N MET A 234 -18.33 -5.55 19.69
CA MET A 234 -19.22 -4.42 19.35
C MET A 234 -18.46 -3.09 19.30
N VAL A 235 -17.59 -2.83 20.28
CA VAL A 235 -16.73 -1.63 20.27
C VAL A 235 -15.82 -1.62 19.04
N SER A 236 -15.22 -2.76 18.71
CA SER A 236 -14.39 -2.88 17.50
C SER A 236 -15.20 -2.64 16.22
N LEU A 237 -16.41 -3.19 16.14
CA LEU A 237 -17.32 -2.99 15.00
C LEU A 237 -17.68 -1.50 14.84
N ALA A 238 -18.03 -0.83 15.93
CA ALA A 238 -18.34 0.60 15.93
C ALA A 238 -17.13 1.43 15.48
N ALA A 239 -15.94 1.14 15.99
CA ALA A 239 -14.71 1.84 15.57
C ALA A 239 -14.42 1.67 14.07
N TYR A 240 -14.58 0.46 13.52
CA TYR A 240 -14.41 0.24 12.08
C TYR A 240 -15.51 0.88 11.25
N ALA A 241 -16.75 0.93 11.75
CA ALA A 241 -17.85 1.61 11.08
C ALA A 241 -17.63 3.13 11.01
N VAL A 242 -17.12 3.74 12.09
CA VAL A 242 -16.72 5.15 12.10
C VAL A 242 -15.58 5.41 11.11
N GLY A 243 -14.53 4.58 11.11
CA GLY A 243 -13.44 4.71 10.14
C GLY A 243 -13.91 4.55 8.70
N TRP A 244 -14.83 3.61 8.44
CA TRP A 244 -15.46 3.42 7.14
C TRP A 244 -16.26 4.66 6.71
N LEU A 245 -17.06 5.23 7.62
CA LEU A 245 -17.84 6.43 7.35
C LEU A 245 -16.95 7.62 6.99
N ILE A 246 -15.89 7.87 7.77
CA ILE A 246 -14.89 8.92 7.48
C ILE A 246 -14.31 8.71 6.08
N ALA A 247 -13.88 7.49 5.76
CA ALA A 247 -13.28 7.17 4.48
C ALA A 247 -14.26 7.36 3.30
N VAL A 248 -15.50 6.92 3.42
CA VAL A 248 -16.52 7.10 2.37
C VAL A 248 -16.91 8.57 2.20
N THR A 249 -17.05 9.32 3.30
CA THR A 249 -17.31 10.76 3.24
C THR A 249 -16.16 11.49 2.54
N ALA A 250 -14.91 11.21 2.90
CA ALA A 250 -13.75 11.77 2.23
C ALA A 250 -13.73 11.43 0.73
N LEU A 251 -13.96 10.16 0.38
CA LEU A 251 -14.02 9.68 -0.99
C LEU A 251 -15.07 10.43 -1.81
N ILE A 252 -16.29 10.57 -1.31
CA ILE A 252 -17.38 11.28 -2.02
C ILE A 252 -17.09 12.77 -2.12
N ALA A 253 -16.58 13.38 -1.04
CA ALA A 253 -16.22 14.80 -1.00
C ALA A 253 -15.14 15.19 -2.03
N THR A 254 -14.36 14.24 -2.54
CA THR A 254 -13.38 14.47 -3.62
C THR A 254 -14.02 14.63 -5.00
N ALA A 255 -15.25 14.14 -5.19
CA ALA A 255 -15.93 14.02 -6.48
C ALA A 255 -15.10 13.35 -7.59
N SER A 256 -14.22 12.42 -7.22
CA SER A 256 -13.37 11.66 -8.15
C SER A 256 -14.12 10.41 -8.64
N ARG A 257 -14.68 10.49 -9.85
CA ARG A 257 -15.56 9.45 -10.42
C ARG A 257 -14.95 8.06 -10.46
N ALA A 258 -13.75 7.91 -11.05
CA ALA A 258 -13.13 6.61 -11.24
C ALA A 258 -12.83 5.90 -9.89
N PRO A 259 -12.19 6.57 -8.90
CA PRO A 259 -12.00 5.99 -7.57
C PRO A 259 -13.32 5.64 -6.85
N ILE A 260 -14.36 6.48 -6.96
CA ILE A 260 -15.68 6.21 -6.35
C ILE A 260 -16.27 4.93 -6.93
N MET A 261 -16.35 4.83 -8.25
CA MET A 261 -16.94 3.68 -8.94
C MET A 261 -16.15 2.39 -8.67
N ALA A 262 -14.83 2.44 -8.80
CA ALA A 262 -13.96 1.30 -8.55
C ALA A 262 -14.06 0.82 -7.09
N THR A 263 -14.10 1.75 -6.12
CA THR A 263 -14.30 1.41 -4.71
C THR A 263 -15.65 0.75 -4.47
N ALA A 264 -16.73 1.29 -5.05
CA ALA A 264 -18.07 0.73 -4.91
C ALA A 264 -18.16 -0.70 -5.47
N VAL A 265 -17.60 -0.93 -6.67
CA VAL A 265 -17.54 -2.27 -7.29
C VAL A 265 -16.77 -3.25 -6.41
N LEU A 266 -15.61 -2.85 -5.89
CA LEU A 266 -14.76 -3.72 -5.06
C LEU A 266 -15.40 -4.01 -3.69
N ILE A 267 -16.07 -3.04 -3.06
CA ILE A 267 -16.84 -3.25 -1.82
C ILE A 267 -18.00 -4.22 -2.09
N GLY A 268 -18.73 -4.04 -3.20
CA GLY A 268 -19.81 -4.93 -3.62
C GLY A 268 -19.32 -6.36 -3.82
N ALA A 269 -18.23 -6.55 -4.57
CA ALA A 269 -17.61 -7.86 -4.81
C ALA A 269 -17.15 -8.52 -3.48
N LEU A 270 -16.51 -7.76 -2.58
CA LEU A 270 -16.06 -8.26 -1.28
C LEU A 270 -17.23 -8.70 -0.39
N THR A 271 -18.33 -7.94 -0.43
CA THR A 271 -19.56 -8.20 0.34
C THR A 271 -20.29 -9.44 -0.18
N LEU A 272 -20.53 -9.51 -1.50
CA LEU A 272 -21.16 -10.66 -2.16
C LEU A 272 -20.38 -11.94 -1.89
N ARG A 273 -19.05 -11.89 -1.99
CA ARG A 273 -18.16 -13.01 -1.66
C ARG A 273 -18.27 -13.43 -0.20
N SER A 274 -18.23 -12.48 0.73
CA SER A 274 -18.18 -12.77 2.17
C SER A 274 -19.48 -13.36 2.71
N PHE A 275 -20.60 -13.12 2.02
CA PHE A 275 -21.88 -13.66 2.40
C PHE A 275 -22.29 -14.89 1.57
N GLY A 276 -21.83 -15.05 0.34
CA GLY A 276 -22.22 -16.20 -0.50
C GLY A 276 -23.72 -16.21 -0.81
N LEU A 277 -24.07 -16.70 -2.01
CA LEU A 277 -25.43 -16.60 -2.53
C LEU A 277 -26.48 -17.46 -1.78
N GLY A 278 -26.06 -18.38 -0.89
CA GLY A 278 -26.92 -19.47 -0.40
C GLY A 278 -27.48 -19.40 1.03
N ARG A 279 -27.24 -18.36 1.85
CA ARG A 279 -27.70 -18.32 3.26
C ARG A 279 -28.23 -16.94 3.68
N MET A 280 -29.32 -16.49 3.05
CA MET A 280 -29.55 -15.08 2.74
C MET A 280 -30.59 -14.30 3.59
N HIS A 281 -31.22 -14.85 4.64
CA HIS A 281 -32.36 -14.15 5.28
C HIS A 281 -32.02 -12.86 6.07
N TRP A 282 -31.22 -12.89 7.14
CA TRP A 282 -30.88 -11.65 7.91
C TRP A 282 -29.78 -10.79 7.25
N ARG A 283 -29.02 -11.38 6.32
CA ARG A 283 -27.91 -10.76 5.57
C ARG A 283 -28.34 -9.73 4.53
N ARG A 284 -29.64 -9.68 4.18
CA ARG A 284 -30.21 -8.68 3.27
C ARG A 284 -30.08 -7.26 3.82
N TRP A 285 -30.31 -7.05 5.11
CA TRP A 285 -30.22 -5.72 5.71
C TRP A 285 -28.81 -5.13 5.67
N ALA A 286 -27.77 -5.96 5.87
CA ALA A 286 -26.38 -5.52 5.72
C ALA A 286 -26.01 -5.18 4.27
N LEU A 287 -26.61 -5.88 3.30
CA LEU A 287 -26.47 -5.59 1.86
C LEU A 287 -27.13 -4.27 1.47
N PHE A 288 -28.20 -3.86 2.15
CA PHE A 288 -28.87 -2.57 1.93
C PHE A 288 -28.26 -1.43 2.74
N ALA A 289 -27.71 -1.69 3.93
CA ALA A 289 -27.13 -0.66 4.80
C ALA A 289 -25.93 0.05 4.17
N VAL A 290 -25.05 -0.68 3.47
CA VAL A 290 -23.89 -0.09 2.80
C VAL A 290 -24.30 0.83 1.64
N PRO A 291 -25.11 0.39 0.66
CA PRO A 291 -25.67 1.27 -0.37
C PRO A 291 -26.50 2.42 0.20
N ALA A 292 -27.29 2.20 1.24
CA ALA A 292 -28.09 3.26 1.87
C ALA A 292 -27.19 4.33 2.51
N ALA A 293 -26.13 3.94 3.23
CA ALA A 293 -25.17 4.88 3.78
C ALA A 293 -24.43 5.65 2.67
N VAL A 294 -24.03 4.96 1.59
CA VAL A 294 -23.44 5.63 0.42
C VAL A 294 -24.42 6.61 -0.21
N MET A 295 -25.69 6.22 -0.43
CA MET A 295 -26.74 7.08 -0.97
C MET A 295 -26.97 8.33 -0.11
N ILE A 296 -27.03 8.20 1.21
CA ILE A 296 -27.18 9.34 2.13
C ILE A 296 -26.03 10.33 1.96
N VAL A 297 -24.79 9.84 1.86
CA VAL A 297 -23.62 10.72 1.63
C VAL A 297 -23.65 11.32 0.23
N MET A 298 -24.08 10.57 -0.79
CA MET A 298 -24.21 11.07 -2.17
C MET A 298 -25.22 12.21 -2.29
N ILE A 299 -26.34 12.16 -1.56
CA ILE A 299 -27.36 13.23 -1.54
C ILE A 299 -26.74 14.56 -1.10
N GLY A 300 -25.84 14.55 -0.11
CA GLY A 300 -25.14 15.75 0.34
C GLY A 300 -24.13 16.34 -0.67
N HIS A 301 -23.85 15.63 -1.76
CA HIS A 301 -22.86 16.00 -2.78
C HIS A 301 -23.41 15.95 -4.22
N ALA A 302 -24.73 15.91 -4.39
CA ALA A 302 -25.38 15.68 -5.68
C ALA A 302 -24.99 16.70 -6.76
N ASP A 303 -24.99 18.00 -6.43
CA ASP A 303 -24.68 19.08 -7.38
C ASP A 303 -23.27 18.95 -7.96
N LEU A 304 -22.29 18.66 -7.10
CA LEU A 304 -20.90 18.48 -7.50
C LEU A 304 -20.74 17.25 -8.40
N LEU A 305 -21.43 16.15 -8.10
CA LEU A 305 -21.39 14.94 -8.92
C LEU A 305 -22.07 15.16 -10.27
N GLN A 306 -23.20 15.88 -10.31
CA GLN A 306 -23.91 16.22 -11.54
C GLN A 306 -23.05 17.10 -12.45
N GLN A 307 -22.38 18.11 -11.91
CA GLN A 307 -21.44 18.96 -12.65
C GLN A 307 -20.33 18.12 -13.30
N ARG A 308 -19.79 17.13 -12.58
CA ARG A 308 -18.74 16.24 -13.11
C ARG A 308 -19.27 15.28 -14.16
N LEU A 309 -20.49 14.76 -14.03
CA LEU A 309 -21.08 13.87 -15.03
C LEU A 309 -21.33 14.59 -16.37
N GLY A 310 -21.64 15.89 -16.34
CA GLY A 310 -21.81 16.71 -17.55
C GLY A 310 -20.52 16.88 -18.37
N SER A 311 -19.34 16.85 -17.75
CA SER A 311 -18.04 17.06 -18.41
C SER A 311 -17.31 15.75 -18.81
N THR A 312 -18.00 14.61 -18.85
CA THR A 312 -17.34 13.30 -19.01
C THR A 312 -16.65 13.12 -20.36
N ALA A 313 -17.31 13.47 -21.46
CA ALA A 313 -16.79 13.21 -22.80
C ALA A 313 -15.53 14.06 -23.10
N SER A 314 -15.60 15.37 -22.84
CA SER A 314 -14.47 16.28 -23.11
C SER A 314 -13.23 15.96 -22.27
N GLU A 315 -13.40 15.53 -21.02
CA GLU A 315 -12.27 15.10 -20.18
C GLU A 315 -11.63 13.81 -20.67
N TRP A 316 -12.41 12.89 -21.22
CA TRP A 316 -11.89 11.64 -21.78
C TRP A 316 -11.08 11.91 -23.05
N ASP A 317 -11.61 12.73 -23.96
CA ASP A 317 -10.93 13.10 -25.20
C ASP A 317 -9.61 13.82 -24.92
N ALA A 318 -9.59 14.74 -23.94
CA ALA A 318 -8.38 15.41 -23.50
C ALA A 318 -7.31 14.43 -22.97
N ARG A 319 -7.72 13.39 -22.21
CA ARG A 319 -6.80 12.36 -21.70
C ARG A 319 -6.25 11.47 -22.82
N VAL A 320 -7.10 11.06 -23.76
CA VAL A 320 -6.65 10.27 -24.92
C VAL A 320 -5.68 11.08 -25.78
N ALA A 321 -5.93 12.37 -26.00
CA ALA A 321 -5.02 13.25 -26.71
C ALA A 321 -3.66 13.38 -25.99
N LEU A 322 -3.67 13.58 -24.67
CA LEU A 322 -2.44 13.58 -23.84
C LEU A 322 -1.67 12.26 -23.95
N TRP A 323 -2.36 11.12 -23.83
CA TRP A 323 -1.72 9.80 -23.95
C TRP A 323 -1.14 9.55 -25.34
N SER A 324 -1.83 9.97 -26.40
CA SER A 324 -1.33 9.87 -27.77
C SER A 324 -0.03 10.67 -27.93
N GLN A 325 0.00 11.93 -27.48
CA GLN A 325 1.20 12.75 -27.54
C GLN A 325 2.35 12.10 -26.77
N TYR A 326 2.11 11.65 -25.53
CA TYR A 326 3.16 11.02 -24.72
C TYR A 326 3.61 9.65 -25.26
N TRP A 327 2.74 8.94 -25.98
CA TRP A 327 3.12 7.77 -26.74
C TRP A 327 4.08 8.13 -27.89
N ASP A 328 3.79 9.18 -28.65
CA ASP A 328 4.67 9.68 -29.71
C ASP A 328 6.03 10.13 -29.16
N VAL A 329 6.03 10.79 -27.99
CA VAL A 329 7.26 11.15 -27.26
C VAL A 329 8.03 9.90 -26.86
N PHE A 330 7.38 8.87 -26.30
CA PHE A 330 8.05 7.59 -26.00
C PHE A 330 8.72 6.97 -27.23
N LEU A 331 8.08 7.01 -28.40
CA LEU A 331 8.63 6.45 -29.64
C LEU A 331 9.93 7.13 -30.09
N MET A 332 10.25 8.34 -29.60
CA MET A 332 11.53 9.01 -29.86
C MET A 332 12.69 8.46 -29.01
N SER A 333 12.41 7.82 -27.87
CA SER A 333 13.42 7.16 -27.02
C SER A 333 12.88 5.86 -26.39
N PRO A 334 12.61 4.81 -27.19
CA PRO A 334 11.93 3.62 -26.71
C PRO A 334 12.78 2.79 -25.74
N PHE A 335 14.10 2.85 -25.85
CA PHE A 335 15.00 2.07 -25.01
C PHE A 335 15.38 2.77 -23.71
N TYR A 336 15.67 4.08 -23.76
CA TYR A 336 16.21 4.79 -22.61
C TYR A 336 15.16 5.58 -21.85
N GLY A 337 14.04 5.96 -22.47
CA GLY A 337 13.16 6.98 -21.91
C GLY A 337 13.90 8.31 -21.77
N TYR A 338 13.50 9.12 -20.80
CA TYR A 338 13.96 10.49 -20.56
C TYR A 338 14.57 10.70 -19.19
N GLY A 339 14.73 9.62 -18.41
CA GLY A 339 15.24 9.64 -17.06
C GLY A 339 14.16 9.90 -16.02
N LEU A 340 14.49 9.56 -14.78
CA LEU A 340 13.61 9.73 -13.64
C LEU A 340 13.51 11.23 -13.27
N GLY A 341 12.29 11.73 -13.07
CA GLY A 341 12.03 13.17 -12.85
C GLY A 341 12.02 14.03 -14.12
N GLY A 342 12.40 13.49 -15.28
CA GLY A 342 12.46 14.23 -16.54
C GLY A 342 11.11 14.60 -17.15
N PHE A 343 9.99 14.07 -16.63
CA PHE A 343 8.67 14.21 -17.25
C PHE A 343 8.24 15.67 -17.47
N SER A 344 8.32 16.52 -16.44
CA SER A 344 7.87 17.92 -16.57
C SER A 344 8.69 18.68 -17.61
N SER A 345 9.99 18.44 -17.69
CA SER A 345 10.87 19.04 -18.70
C SER A 345 10.53 18.57 -20.11
N ILE A 346 10.30 17.26 -20.31
CA ILE A 346 9.94 16.74 -21.64
C ILE A 346 8.54 17.19 -22.06
N ASN A 347 7.58 17.29 -21.13
CA ASN A 347 6.23 17.78 -21.44
C ASN A 347 6.32 19.18 -22.05
N VAL A 348 6.99 20.12 -21.38
CA VAL A 348 7.15 21.50 -21.88
C VAL A 348 7.87 21.54 -23.23
N PHE A 349 8.90 20.71 -23.43
CA PHE A 349 9.68 20.69 -24.66
C PHE A 349 8.91 20.12 -25.87
N THR A 350 7.92 19.26 -25.63
CA THR A 350 7.22 18.49 -26.68
C THR A 350 5.79 18.97 -26.95
N MET A 351 5.43 20.17 -26.46
CA MET A 351 4.12 20.76 -26.75
C MET A 351 4.02 21.14 -28.23
N PRO A 352 3.04 20.59 -28.97
CA PRO A 352 2.96 20.81 -30.42
C PRO A 352 2.46 22.21 -30.80
N THR A 353 1.61 22.82 -29.96
CA THR A 353 1.00 24.13 -30.23
C THR A 353 0.76 24.92 -28.95
N VAL A 354 0.62 26.24 -29.07
CA VAL A 354 0.29 27.15 -27.95
C VAL A 354 -1.07 26.80 -27.35
N GLN A 355 -2.06 26.48 -28.17
CA GLN A 355 -3.41 26.10 -27.72
C GLN A 355 -3.39 24.80 -26.91
N PHE A 356 -2.56 23.83 -27.32
CA PHE A 356 -2.37 22.62 -26.54
C PHE A 356 -1.66 22.92 -25.22
N ALA A 357 -0.64 23.79 -25.26
CA ALA A 357 0.10 24.20 -24.08
C ALA A 357 -0.82 24.81 -23.01
N GLU A 358 -1.80 25.65 -23.37
CA GLU A 358 -2.74 26.28 -22.41
C GLU A 358 -3.44 25.26 -21.49
N GLY A 359 -3.76 24.05 -22.00
CA GLY A 359 -4.38 22.99 -21.22
C GLY A 359 -3.41 21.99 -20.60
N ALA A 360 -2.23 21.79 -21.19
CA ALA A 360 -1.31 20.71 -20.85
C ALA A 360 -0.06 21.16 -20.07
N TRP A 361 0.23 22.47 -19.98
CA TRP A 361 1.47 22.96 -19.36
C TRP A 361 1.58 22.71 -17.86
N ILE A 362 0.44 22.63 -17.17
CA ILE A 362 0.37 22.30 -15.74
C ILE A 362 0.43 20.79 -15.45
N VAL A 363 0.52 19.96 -16.49
CA VAL A 363 0.57 18.50 -16.37
C VAL A 363 1.99 18.07 -16.00
N ASN A 364 2.12 17.47 -14.82
CA ASN A 364 3.40 16.97 -14.28
C ASN A 364 3.50 15.44 -14.29
N SER A 365 2.55 14.74 -14.93
CA SER A 365 2.58 13.28 -15.11
C SER A 365 1.80 12.87 -16.36
N PRO A 366 2.11 11.74 -17.01
CA PRO A 366 1.35 11.20 -18.13
C PRO A 366 0.01 10.60 -17.72
N HIS A 367 -0.30 10.50 -16.41
CA HIS A 367 -1.55 9.94 -15.88
C HIS A 367 -1.82 8.49 -16.36
N SER A 368 -0.75 7.72 -16.57
CA SER A 368 -0.78 6.30 -16.88
C SER A 368 0.53 5.67 -16.44
N ILE A 369 0.48 4.77 -15.46
CA ILE A 369 1.68 4.13 -14.92
C ILE A 369 2.52 3.43 -15.99
N LEU A 370 1.89 2.81 -17.01
CA LEU A 370 2.65 2.16 -18.08
C LEU A 370 3.43 3.18 -18.91
N LEU A 371 2.78 4.28 -19.26
CA LEU A 371 3.42 5.35 -20.03
C LEU A 371 4.48 6.06 -19.21
N GLN A 372 4.25 6.25 -17.90
CA GLN A 372 5.23 6.78 -16.97
C GLN A 372 6.49 5.92 -16.93
N LEU A 373 6.36 4.59 -16.78
CA LEU A 373 7.51 3.68 -16.77
C LEU A 373 8.27 3.71 -18.11
N LEU A 374 7.55 3.75 -19.24
CA LEU A 374 8.16 3.87 -20.57
C LEU A 374 8.90 5.19 -20.75
N LEU A 375 8.30 6.31 -20.34
CA LEU A 375 8.93 7.62 -20.43
C LEU A 375 10.12 7.78 -19.48
N VAL A 376 10.11 7.12 -18.31
CA VAL A 376 11.21 7.20 -17.34
C VAL A 376 12.44 6.41 -17.78
N GLY A 377 12.26 5.16 -18.21
CA GLY A 377 13.38 4.24 -18.45
C GLY A 377 13.23 3.33 -19.66
N GLY A 378 12.25 3.60 -20.53
CA GLY A 378 12.00 2.83 -21.74
C GLY A 378 11.49 1.41 -21.49
N VAL A 379 11.47 0.62 -22.56
CA VAL A 379 11.04 -0.79 -22.56
C VAL A 379 11.84 -1.66 -21.58
N PRO A 380 13.19 -1.57 -21.46
CA PRO A 380 13.94 -2.38 -20.51
C PRO A 380 13.49 -2.18 -19.06
N TYR A 381 13.28 -0.93 -18.63
CA TYR A 381 12.80 -0.61 -17.29
C TYR A 381 11.40 -1.16 -17.04
N LEU A 382 10.46 -0.95 -17.97
CA LEU A 382 9.12 -1.50 -17.90
C LEU A 382 9.15 -3.02 -17.78
N LEU A 383 9.95 -3.72 -18.59
CA LEU A 383 10.02 -5.18 -18.59
C LEU A 383 10.58 -5.71 -17.26
N LEU A 384 11.67 -5.14 -16.74
CA LEU A 384 12.27 -5.55 -15.47
C LEU A 384 11.27 -5.44 -14.32
N LEU A 385 10.56 -4.31 -14.21
CA LEU A 385 9.54 -4.11 -13.20
C LEU A 385 8.30 -4.97 -13.42
N SER A 386 7.88 -5.18 -14.67
CA SER A 386 6.76 -6.06 -15.00
C SER A 386 7.04 -7.51 -14.63
N VAL A 387 8.25 -8.00 -14.87
CA VAL A 387 8.66 -9.37 -14.47
C VAL A 387 8.77 -9.48 -12.94
N ALA A 388 9.27 -8.45 -12.26
CA ALA A 388 9.28 -8.40 -10.79
C ALA A 388 7.86 -8.43 -10.22
N GLY A 389 6.96 -7.59 -10.74
CA GLY A 389 5.55 -7.54 -10.38
C GLY A 389 4.84 -8.86 -10.65
N TRP A 390 5.08 -9.48 -11.81
CA TRP A 390 4.58 -10.81 -12.12
C TRP A 390 5.08 -11.83 -11.08
N ARG A 391 6.38 -11.85 -10.76
CA ARG A 391 6.92 -12.77 -9.76
C ARG A 391 6.20 -12.65 -8.41
N VAL A 392 5.88 -11.43 -7.98
CA VAL A 392 5.09 -11.15 -6.77
C VAL A 392 3.67 -11.68 -6.91
N VAL A 393 2.96 -11.35 -7.99
CA VAL A 393 1.58 -11.81 -8.25
C VAL A 393 1.50 -13.33 -8.31
N ARG A 394 2.47 -13.99 -8.97
CA ARG A 394 2.57 -15.46 -9.04
C ARG A 394 2.63 -16.09 -7.66
N ASP A 395 3.46 -15.53 -6.80
CA ASP A 395 3.68 -16.01 -5.45
C ASP A 395 2.45 -15.83 -4.56
N VAL A 396 1.78 -14.69 -4.69
CA VAL A 396 0.52 -14.41 -4.02
C VAL A 396 -0.60 -15.34 -4.52
N ALA A 397 -0.67 -15.59 -5.83
CA ALA A 397 -1.65 -16.50 -6.43
C ALA A 397 -1.42 -17.97 -6.05
N ARG A 398 -0.16 -18.41 -5.93
CA ARG A 398 0.17 -19.76 -5.42
C ARG A 398 -0.24 -19.93 -3.96
N ASP A 399 0.00 -18.93 -3.11
CA ASP A 399 -0.50 -18.94 -1.72
C ASP A 399 -2.03 -18.99 -1.66
N TYR A 400 -2.71 -18.30 -2.59
CA TYR A 400 -4.17 -18.40 -2.73
C TYR A 400 -4.65 -19.79 -3.11
N ALA A 401 -4.01 -20.42 -4.10
CA ALA A 401 -4.37 -21.77 -4.54
C ALA A 401 -4.18 -22.81 -3.42
N ALA A 402 -3.17 -22.62 -2.56
CA ALA A 402 -2.91 -23.51 -1.43
C ALA A 402 -3.88 -23.33 -0.25
N SER A 403 -4.50 -22.15 -0.07
CA SER A 403 -5.40 -21.90 1.06
C SER A 403 -6.45 -20.83 0.76
N PRO A 404 -7.74 -21.07 1.07
CA PRO A 404 -8.79 -20.09 0.85
C PRO A 404 -8.50 -18.81 1.65
N TRP A 405 -8.38 -17.70 0.94
CA TRP A 405 -8.11 -16.42 1.58
C TRP A 405 -9.24 -15.94 2.48
N SER A 406 -8.85 -15.49 3.67
CA SER A 406 -9.72 -14.73 4.56
C SER A 406 -10.19 -13.42 3.91
N THR A 407 -11.38 -12.93 4.32
CA THR A 407 -11.94 -11.63 3.89
C THR A 407 -10.94 -10.47 4.04
N ARG A 408 -10.07 -10.51 5.06
CA ARG A 408 -9.02 -9.50 5.26
C ARG A 408 -7.99 -9.48 4.13
N ARG A 409 -7.59 -10.64 3.60
CA ARG A 409 -6.64 -10.69 2.48
C ARG A 409 -7.27 -10.13 1.22
N TRP A 410 -8.54 -10.47 0.98
CA TRP A 410 -9.32 -9.91 -0.12
C TRP A 410 -9.48 -8.39 -0.03
N SER A 411 -9.70 -7.81 1.15
CA SER A 411 -9.75 -6.36 1.28
C SER A 411 -8.41 -5.68 1.00
N VAL A 412 -7.29 -6.29 1.40
CA VAL A 412 -5.94 -5.77 1.08
C VAL A 412 -5.67 -5.88 -0.43
N ALA A 413 -5.97 -7.03 -1.05
CA ALA A 413 -5.85 -7.21 -2.49
C ALA A 413 -6.74 -6.25 -3.28
N GLY A 414 -7.98 -6.03 -2.81
CA GLY A 414 -8.88 -5.03 -3.37
C GLY A 414 -8.32 -3.61 -3.27
N ALA A 415 -7.71 -3.24 -2.14
CA ALA A 415 -7.06 -1.93 -1.98
C ALA A 415 -5.86 -1.74 -2.93
N VAL A 416 -5.03 -2.78 -3.09
CA VAL A 416 -3.92 -2.76 -4.07
C VAL A 416 -4.46 -2.66 -5.50
N LEU A 417 -5.48 -3.45 -5.85
CA LEU A 417 -6.12 -3.42 -7.17
C LEU A 417 -6.76 -2.06 -7.47
N LEU A 418 -7.42 -1.44 -6.49
CA LEU A 418 -8.00 -0.10 -6.62
C LEU A 418 -6.90 0.92 -7.00
N MET A 419 -5.80 0.93 -6.25
CA MET A 419 -4.67 1.84 -6.51
C MET A 419 -4.10 1.62 -7.91
N LEU A 420 -3.84 0.37 -8.30
CA LEU A 420 -3.32 0.05 -9.63
C LEU A 420 -4.28 0.48 -10.75
N ALA A 421 -5.57 0.18 -10.60
CA ALA A 421 -6.59 0.56 -11.58
C ALA A 421 -6.72 2.09 -11.73
N CYS A 422 -6.64 2.84 -10.62
CA CYS A 422 -6.67 4.29 -10.67
C CYS A 422 -5.35 4.89 -11.18
N GLY A 423 -4.19 4.28 -10.88
CA GLY A 423 -2.88 4.68 -11.41
C GLY A 423 -2.72 4.47 -12.93
N MET A 424 -3.60 3.69 -13.55
CA MET A 424 -3.67 3.60 -15.02
C MET A 424 -4.29 4.84 -15.67
N ILE A 425 -5.02 5.67 -14.91
CA ILE A 425 -5.80 6.79 -15.44
C ILE A 425 -5.43 8.12 -14.75
N ASP A 426 -4.70 8.10 -13.65
CA ASP A 426 -4.42 9.29 -12.84
C ASP A 426 -3.07 9.21 -12.12
N ILE A 427 -2.65 10.32 -11.50
CA ILE A 427 -1.29 10.50 -10.92
C ILE A 427 -1.06 9.77 -9.60
N VAL A 428 -1.94 8.85 -9.21
CA VAL A 428 -1.95 8.32 -7.84
C VAL A 428 -0.69 7.52 -7.53
N LEU A 429 -0.02 6.96 -8.54
CA LEU A 429 1.25 6.27 -8.40
C LEU A 429 2.47 7.15 -8.69
N ASP A 430 2.31 8.47 -8.71
CA ASP A 430 3.42 9.43 -8.80
C ASP A 430 3.71 10.10 -7.45
N VAL A 431 2.81 9.95 -6.47
CA VAL A 431 2.98 10.52 -5.12
C VAL A 431 3.75 9.52 -4.24
N THR A 432 4.90 9.93 -3.70
CA THR A 432 5.81 9.02 -2.97
C THR A 432 5.13 8.26 -1.83
N SER A 433 4.28 8.91 -1.03
CA SER A 433 3.60 8.25 0.10
C SER A 433 2.57 7.20 -0.34
N THR A 434 1.91 7.39 -1.48
CA THR A 434 0.91 6.42 -1.99
C THR A 434 1.60 5.23 -2.64
N ILE A 435 2.74 5.44 -3.30
CA ILE A 435 3.63 4.38 -3.78
C ILE A 435 4.09 3.53 -2.59
N ALA A 436 4.61 4.15 -1.53
CA ALA A 436 5.03 3.45 -0.32
C ALA A 436 3.86 2.67 0.31
N LEU A 437 2.67 3.27 0.42
CA LEU A 437 1.48 2.62 0.96
C LEU A 437 1.08 1.37 0.16
N VAL A 438 0.98 1.46 -1.17
CA VAL A 438 0.55 0.32 -2.00
C VAL A 438 1.61 -0.78 -2.06
N LEU A 439 2.89 -0.41 -2.12
CA LEU A 439 3.98 -1.37 -2.13
C LEU A 439 4.12 -2.08 -0.78
N PHE A 440 3.89 -1.38 0.33
CA PHE A 440 3.76 -2.00 1.65
C PHE A 440 2.62 -3.01 1.71
N LEU A 441 1.42 -2.67 1.24
CA LEU A 441 0.29 -3.61 1.21
C LEU A 441 0.57 -4.82 0.31
N THR A 442 1.27 -4.59 -0.81
CA THR A 442 1.71 -5.63 -1.74
C THR A 442 2.72 -6.57 -1.08
N GLY A 443 3.70 -6.02 -0.36
CA GLY A 443 4.65 -6.76 0.46
C GLY A 443 3.94 -7.60 1.51
N LEU A 444 2.95 -7.03 2.19
CA LEU A 444 2.15 -7.73 3.21
C LEU A 444 1.37 -8.93 2.65
N LEU A 445 0.89 -8.84 1.40
CA LEU A 445 0.27 -9.97 0.70
C LEU A 445 1.30 -11.04 0.35
N TRP A 446 2.45 -10.63 -0.20
CA TRP A 446 3.50 -11.54 -0.66
C TRP A 446 4.21 -12.30 0.47
N GLY A 447 4.57 -11.60 1.55
CA GLY A 447 5.37 -12.15 2.66
C GLY A 447 4.66 -13.29 3.42
N ARG A 448 3.33 -13.34 3.39
CA ARG A 448 2.55 -14.37 4.10
C ARG A 448 2.71 -15.78 3.54
N GLY A 449 3.00 -15.92 2.25
CA GLY A 449 3.05 -17.22 1.57
C GLY A 449 4.37 -17.99 1.74
N GLY A 450 5.39 -17.40 2.37
CA GLY A 450 6.76 -17.96 2.40
C GLY A 450 7.33 -18.26 3.79
N ILE A 451 6.68 -17.76 4.85
CA ILE A 451 7.12 -17.93 6.25
C ILE A 451 6.19 -18.91 6.97
N ALA A 452 5.65 -19.90 6.26
CA ALA A 452 5.13 -21.06 6.99
C ALA A 452 6.32 -21.65 7.73
N PRO A 453 6.30 -21.68 9.08
CA PRO A 453 7.30 -22.46 9.79
C PRO A 453 7.18 -23.89 9.26
N ASP A 454 8.27 -24.64 9.26
CA ASP A 454 8.26 -26.09 9.11
C ASP A 454 7.51 -26.74 10.29
N ALA A 455 6.25 -26.34 10.52
CA ALA A 455 5.32 -26.87 11.50
C ALA A 455 4.84 -28.28 11.10
N ALA A 456 5.36 -28.83 10.01
CA ALA A 456 5.34 -30.26 9.72
C ALA A 456 6.48 -31.03 10.43
N ALA A 457 7.48 -30.35 11.01
CA ALA A 457 8.59 -30.97 11.74
C ALA A 457 8.35 -31.08 13.26
N VAL A 458 7.40 -30.30 13.81
CA VAL A 458 6.82 -30.65 15.13
C VAL A 458 5.76 -31.70 14.85
N SER A 459 6.24 -32.92 14.62
CA SER A 459 5.42 -34.12 14.78
C SER A 459 4.62 -33.91 16.07
N PRO A 460 3.29 -33.96 16.04
CA PRO A 460 2.56 -34.15 17.27
C PRO A 460 3.04 -35.52 17.73
N ASP A 461 4.03 -35.52 18.61
CA ASP A 461 4.23 -36.61 19.53
C ASP A 461 2.86 -36.76 20.16
N ARG A 462 2.12 -37.73 19.60
CA ARG A 462 0.91 -38.32 20.12
C ARG A 462 1.37 -39.08 21.37
N GLY A 463 1.98 -38.36 22.30
CA GLY A 463 2.23 -38.76 23.67
C GLY A 463 0.87 -38.94 24.29
N GLY A 464 0.43 -40.20 24.26
CA GLY A 464 -0.72 -40.79 24.93
C GLY A 464 -1.83 -39.84 25.33
N ARG A 465 -2.96 -39.90 24.61
CA ARG A 465 -4.24 -39.82 25.33
C ARG A 465 -4.19 -40.94 26.38
N PRO A 466 -4.16 -40.67 27.69
CA PRO A 466 -4.43 -41.72 28.66
C PRO A 466 -5.80 -42.29 28.31
N ALA A 467 -5.85 -43.62 28.18
CA ALA A 467 -7.09 -44.33 27.92
C ALA A 467 -8.17 -43.82 28.88
N ARG A 468 -9.24 -43.26 28.31
CA ARG A 468 -10.43 -42.88 29.04
C ARG A 468 -11.02 -44.18 29.61
N ARG A 469 -10.65 -44.50 30.84
CA ARG A 469 -11.17 -45.65 31.58
C ARG A 469 -12.65 -45.37 31.82
N ASN A 470 -13.49 -46.10 31.08
CA ASN A 470 -14.92 -46.16 31.31
C ASN A 470 -15.16 -46.72 32.72
N ASN A 471 -15.33 -45.85 33.72
CA ASN A 471 -16.00 -46.24 34.95
C ASN A 471 -17.51 -46.03 34.75
N ARG A 472 -18.15 -47.08 34.23
CA ARG A 472 -19.58 -47.35 34.46
C ARG A 472 -19.67 -48.33 35.63
N HIS A 473 -19.95 -47.83 36.82
CA HIS A 473 -20.62 -48.56 37.90
C HIS A 473 -21.87 -47.75 38.23
N ARG A 474 -23.05 -48.32 37.96
CA ARG A 474 -23.94 -49.01 38.93
C ARG A 474 -24.54 -48.04 39.91
#